data_AF-A0A0L8AKN9-F1
#
_entry.id   AF-A0A0L8AKN9-F1
#
_cell.length_a   1.000
_cell.length_b   1.000
_cell.length_c   1.000
_cell.angle_alpha   90.00
_cell.angle_beta   90.00
_cell.angle_gamma   90.00
#
_symmetry.space_group_name_H-M   'P 1'
#
loop_
_entity.id
_entity.type
_entity.pdbx_description
1 polymer ?
#
loop_
_entity_poly.entity_id
_entity_poly.type
_entity_poly.pdbx_seq_one_letter_code
_entity_poly.pdbx_strand_id
1 'polypeptide(L)'
;MKSAAKIILLAFVAGLAGAFVFQQFLSPAQVNEIIREVPANIRQASYTTDRADNESTVRPFETPADFRTAADKSIRSVVYIKNLQRNRRSMSFFDYIYGREGASSEVAIGSGSGVIYSKDGYIITNNHVIEGADEIEVMHEKRTYRATLVGTDPSLDLAVLKIDAKNLPAIELGKSSDVRIGDWVLAVGNPFNLTSTVTAGIVSAIGSETAALRENFPLELYIQTDAAINPGNSGGALVNTDGELVGINSSIISRTGSYAGYGFAVPSDIVVKAVEDLKKYKYVQKAYTGADVAEINEELAKRENLKDLKGVFIQSIRRESAADKAGLEAGDVILTLNGKHINSKSTYDELLTYMSPGDKVLVEYRRNQRVGQTYVTLENILGNTDILNSQSALSEDDIHFSDFLGAEMRKLTQAELEKNGLKYGVKITKINKDTGFMRKLSDLKEGDIIVAINQRWAGDPAAVANYLERYSGRIQIDILDSKGKQNTLRYRFQ
;
A
#
# COMPACT_ATOMS: atom_id res chain seq x y z
N MET A 1 9.98 31.88 -55.49
CA MET A 1 10.52 30.49 -55.52
C MET A 1 11.93 30.36 -54.94
N LYS A 2 12.89 31.27 -55.23
CA LYS A 2 14.29 31.13 -54.76
C LYS A 2 14.50 31.25 -53.23
N SER A 3 13.62 31.92 -52.48
CA SER A 3 13.74 32.02 -51.01
C SER A 3 13.19 30.78 -50.28
N ALA A 4 12.08 30.20 -50.75
CA ALA A 4 11.48 29.01 -50.17
C ALA A 4 12.42 27.78 -50.25
N ALA A 5 13.11 27.61 -51.38
CA ALA A 5 14.10 26.53 -51.53
C ALA A 5 15.27 26.63 -50.54
N LYS A 6 15.71 27.86 -50.21
CA LYS A 6 16.77 28.07 -49.21
C LYS A 6 16.31 27.75 -47.79
N ILE A 7 15.06 28.08 -47.46
CA ILE A 7 14.48 27.77 -46.13
C ILE A 7 14.31 26.27 -45.97
N ILE A 8 13.82 25.57 -47.00
CA ILE A 8 13.68 24.11 -46.99
C ILE A 8 15.05 23.43 -46.85
N LEU A 9 16.05 23.90 -47.60
CA LEU A 9 17.40 23.37 -47.50
C LEU A 9 18.02 23.60 -46.11
N LEU A 10 17.82 24.78 -45.53
CA LEU A 10 18.32 25.11 -44.19
C LEU A 10 17.66 24.24 -43.12
N ALA A 11 16.34 24.04 -43.19
CA ALA A 11 15.61 23.18 -42.27
C ALA A 11 16.06 21.71 -42.39
N PHE A 12 16.29 21.24 -43.61
CA PHE A 12 16.78 19.88 -43.85
C PHE A 12 18.19 19.68 -43.26
N VAL A 13 19.11 20.62 -43.49
CA VAL A 13 20.46 20.56 -42.93
C VAL A 13 20.46 20.66 -41.41
N ALA A 14 19.62 21.52 -40.82
CA ALA A 14 19.47 21.62 -39.37
C ALA A 14 18.91 20.33 -38.75
N GLY A 15 17.95 19.68 -39.42
CA GLY A 15 17.42 18.37 -39.00
C GLY A 15 18.49 17.28 -39.02
N LEU A 16 19.31 17.22 -40.07
CA LEU A 16 20.43 16.27 -40.15
C LEU A 16 21.50 16.52 -39.08
N ALA A 17 21.83 17.78 -38.82
CA ALA A 17 22.76 18.14 -37.75
C ALA A 17 22.23 17.75 -36.37
N GLY A 18 20.93 17.98 -36.10
CA GLY A 18 20.27 17.55 -34.87
C GLY A 18 20.27 16.03 -34.69
N ALA A 19 19.97 15.28 -35.76
CA ALA A 19 20.02 13.81 -35.74
C ALA A 19 21.44 13.28 -35.48
N PHE A 20 22.46 13.90 -36.08
CA PHE A 20 23.86 13.53 -35.86
C PHE A 20 24.30 13.78 -34.41
N VAL A 21 23.93 14.91 -33.81
CA VAL A 21 24.23 15.21 -32.40
C VAL A 21 23.51 14.23 -31.47
N PHE A 22 22.26 13.90 -31.76
CA PHE A 22 21.51 12.89 -31.01
C PHE A 22 22.19 11.51 -31.07
N GLN A 23 22.69 11.12 -32.25
CA GLN A 23 23.37 9.85 -32.43
C GLN A 23 24.71 9.77 -31.70
N GLN A 24 25.48 10.86 -31.69
CA GLN A 24 26.82 10.86 -31.07
C GLN A 24 26.79 11.05 -29.55
N PHE A 25 25.86 11.85 -29.03
CA PHE A 25 25.93 12.30 -27.63
C PHE A 25 24.75 11.88 -26.76
N LEU A 26 23.62 11.50 -27.35
CA LEU A 26 22.38 11.21 -26.61
C LEU A 26 21.84 9.79 -26.83
N SER A 27 22.39 9.03 -27.78
CA SER A 27 22.03 7.62 -27.97
C SER A 27 22.65 6.79 -26.84
N PRO A 28 21.84 6.06 -26.06
CA PRO A 28 22.39 5.15 -25.06
C PRO A 28 23.27 4.11 -25.75
N ALA A 29 24.42 3.79 -25.16
CA ALA A 29 25.32 2.77 -25.69
C ALA A 29 24.54 1.48 -25.95
N GLN A 30 24.61 0.95 -27.17
CA GLN A 30 24.18 -0.42 -27.42
C GLN A 30 24.97 -1.31 -26.46
N VAL A 31 24.25 -1.92 -25.52
CA VAL A 31 24.78 -3.02 -24.73
C VAL A 31 24.99 -4.15 -25.72
N ASN A 32 26.21 -4.25 -26.25
CA ASN A 32 26.65 -5.50 -26.81
C ASN A 32 26.67 -6.47 -25.64
N GLU A 33 25.68 -7.37 -25.60
CA GLU A 33 25.76 -8.56 -24.77
C GLU A 33 27.10 -9.22 -25.07
N ILE A 34 28.03 -9.11 -24.13
CA ILE A 34 29.18 -9.98 -24.08
C ILE A 34 28.59 -11.32 -23.66
N ILE A 35 28.14 -12.10 -24.65
CA ILE A 35 28.02 -13.55 -24.48
C ILE A 35 29.44 -14.02 -24.24
N ARG A 36 29.86 -14.06 -22.98
CA ARG A 36 30.96 -14.91 -22.57
C ARG A 36 30.47 -16.33 -22.78
N GLU A 37 30.85 -16.93 -23.89
CA GLU A 37 30.85 -18.38 -24.00
C GLU A 37 31.66 -18.90 -22.81
N VAL A 38 30.95 -19.48 -21.85
CA VAL A 38 31.58 -20.29 -20.80
C VAL A 38 32.29 -21.41 -21.56
N PRO A 39 33.62 -21.56 -21.46
CA PRO A 39 34.29 -22.66 -22.14
C PRO A 39 33.66 -23.96 -21.64
N ALA A 40 33.14 -24.74 -22.59
CA ALA A 40 32.60 -26.07 -22.38
C ALA A 40 33.74 -27.03 -21.99
N ASN A 41 34.27 -26.86 -20.79
CA ASN A 41 35.18 -27.78 -20.12
C ASN A 41 34.70 -27.93 -18.67
N ILE A 42 33.41 -28.23 -18.50
CA ILE A 42 33.00 -28.99 -17.33
C ILE A 42 33.60 -30.38 -17.54
N ARG A 43 34.76 -30.61 -16.93
CA ARG A 43 35.18 -31.98 -16.63
C ARG A 43 34.04 -32.58 -15.83
N GLN A 44 33.23 -33.43 -16.47
CA GLN A 44 32.35 -34.32 -15.74
C GLN A 44 33.26 -35.06 -14.76
N ALA A 45 33.11 -34.74 -13.47
CA ALA A 45 33.65 -35.58 -12.43
C ALA A 45 32.97 -36.93 -12.58
N SER A 46 33.63 -37.84 -13.29
CA SER A 46 33.26 -39.25 -13.29
C SER A 46 33.59 -39.77 -11.91
N TYR A 47 32.63 -39.63 -10.99
CA TYR A 47 32.65 -40.37 -9.74
C TYR A 47 32.41 -41.83 -10.10
N THR A 48 33.48 -42.56 -10.39
CA THR A 48 33.50 -44.01 -10.23
C THR A 48 33.28 -44.26 -8.74
N THR A 49 32.07 -44.67 -8.40
CA THR A 49 31.76 -45.18 -7.08
C THR A 49 32.43 -46.54 -6.96
N ASP A 50 33.58 -46.57 -6.29
CA ASP A 50 34.10 -47.80 -5.71
C ASP A 50 33.05 -48.31 -4.72
N ARG A 51 32.52 -49.48 -5.05
CA ARG A 51 31.49 -50.19 -4.30
C ARG A 51 32.13 -50.71 -3.01
N ALA A 52 32.05 -49.92 -1.95
CA ALA A 52 32.21 -50.40 -0.59
C ALA A 52 30.81 -50.67 -0.03
N ASP A 53 30.48 -51.96 0.06
CA ASP A 53 29.28 -52.43 0.74
C ASP A 53 29.30 -51.96 2.20
N ASN A 54 28.47 -50.99 2.54
CA ASN A 54 28.15 -50.68 3.93
C ASN A 54 26.70 -50.23 4.03
N GLU A 55 25.92 -51.03 4.76
CA GLU A 55 24.53 -50.79 5.10
C GLU A 55 24.34 -49.35 5.59
N SER A 56 23.67 -48.54 4.77
CA SER A 56 23.30 -47.18 5.12
C SER A 56 21.80 -47.07 4.94
N THR A 57 21.11 -46.88 6.07
CA THR A 57 19.68 -46.60 6.20
C THR A 57 19.17 -45.71 5.07
N VAL A 58 18.35 -46.26 4.19
CA VAL A 58 17.61 -45.51 3.17
C VAL A 58 16.66 -44.56 3.90
N ARG A 59 17.03 -43.27 3.97
CA ARG A 59 16.04 -42.23 4.25
C ARG A 59 15.03 -42.28 3.09
N PRO A 60 13.71 -42.33 3.35
CA PRO A 60 12.73 -42.30 2.28
C PRO A 60 13.02 -41.10 1.38
N PHE A 61 13.15 -41.32 0.08
CA PHE A 61 13.07 -40.23 -0.89
C PHE A 61 11.71 -39.57 -0.69
N GLU A 62 11.68 -38.35 -0.15
CA GLU A 62 10.49 -37.51 -0.17
C GLU A 62 10.04 -37.41 -1.62
N THR A 63 8.79 -37.76 -1.89
CA THR A 63 8.20 -37.66 -3.21
C THR A 63 8.37 -36.23 -3.73
N PRO A 64 8.77 -36.03 -5.01
CA PRO A 64 8.78 -34.71 -5.61
C PRO A 64 7.42 -34.02 -5.41
N ALA A 65 7.43 -32.73 -5.05
CA ALA A 65 6.20 -31.97 -4.83
C ALA A 65 5.27 -32.08 -6.07
N ASP A 66 4.04 -32.59 -5.87
CA ASP A 66 3.02 -32.66 -6.93
C ASP A 66 2.11 -31.44 -6.85
N PHE A 67 2.32 -30.50 -7.77
CA PHE A 67 1.56 -29.25 -7.83
C PHE A 67 0.22 -29.36 -8.56
N ARG A 68 -0.11 -30.52 -9.16
CA ARG A 68 -1.32 -30.65 -10.00
C ARG A 68 -2.60 -30.43 -9.19
N THR A 69 -2.65 -30.97 -7.99
CA THR A 69 -3.82 -30.84 -7.10
C THR A 69 -4.01 -29.38 -6.68
N ALA A 70 -2.94 -28.72 -6.23
CA ALA A 70 -2.98 -27.30 -5.89
C ALA A 70 -3.42 -26.45 -7.07
N ALA A 71 -2.86 -26.70 -8.25
CA ALA A 71 -3.20 -25.98 -9.48
C ALA A 71 -4.66 -26.18 -9.90
N ASP A 72 -5.21 -27.41 -9.90
CA ASP A 72 -6.61 -27.66 -10.28
C ASP A 72 -7.60 -26.98 -9.31
N LYS A 73 -7.31 -27.00 -8.01
CA LYS A 73 -8.10 -26.28 -7.00
C LYS A 73 -8.06 -24.77 -7.20
N SER A 74 -6.87 -24.20 -7.39
CA SER A 74 -6.67 -22.76 -7.43
C SER A 74 -7.13 -22.12 -8.75
N ILE A 75 -6.88 -22.76 -9.90
CA ILE A 75 -7.24 -22.24 -11.23
C ILE A 75 -8.73 -21.93 -11.32
N ARG A 76 -9.58 -22.81 -10.78
CA ARG A 76 -11.04 -22.65 -10.82
C ARG A 76 -11.50 -21.44 -10.00
N SER A 77 -10.75 -21.09 -8.98
CA SER A 77 -11.06 -20.00 -8.06
C SER A 77 -10.47 -18.65 -8.52
N VAL A 78 -9.81 -18.59 -9.69
CA VAL A 78 -9.21 -17.37 -10.22
C VAL A 78 -9.98 -16.87 -11.44
N VAL A 79 -10.21 -15.57 -11.50
CA VAL A 79 -10.99 -14.88 -12.55
C VAL A 79 -10.10 -13.90 -13.32
N TYR A 80 -10.53 -13.54 -14.52
CA TYR A 80 -9.97 -12.39 -15.25
C TYR A 80 -10.78 -11.13 -14.93
N ILE A 81 -10.10 -10.01 -14.74
CA ILE A 81 -10.71 -8.72 -14.47
C ILE A 81 -10.36 -7.75 -15.59
N LYS A 82 -11.37 -7.04 -16.07
CA LYS A 82 -11.25 -6.03 -17.11
C LYS A 82 -11.74 -4.69 -16.58
N ASN A 83 -10.87 -3.69 -16.68
CA ASN A 83 -11.13 -2.31 -16.29
C ASN A 83 -11.50 -1.49 -17.54
N LEU A 84 -12.74 -1.03 -17.58
CA LEU A 84 -13.29 -0.22 -18.65
C LEU A 84 -13.37 1.23 -18.21
N GLN A 85 -12.81 2.13 -19.02
CA GLN A 85 -12.98 3.56 -18.85
C GLN A 85 -13.67 4.14 -20.09
N ARG A 86 -14.63 5.03 -19.85
CA ARG A 86 -15.30 5.78 -20.90
C ARG A 86 -14.38 6.90 -21.32
N ASN A 87 -13.93 6.82 -22.57
CA ASN A 87 -13.24 7.94 -23.17
C ASN A 87 -14.24 9.10 -23.33
N ARG A 88 -14.24 10.05 -22.39
CA ARG A 88 -14.98 11.31 -22.54
C ARG A 88 -14.26 12.15 -23.60
N ARG A 89 -14.46 11.81 -24.87
CA ARG A 89 -14.06 12.68 -25.97
C ARG A 89 -14.85 13.99 -25.79
N SER A 90 -14.15 15.11 -25.60
CA SER A 90 -14.81 16.41 -25.63
C SER A 90 -15.53 16.52 -26.98
N MET A 91 -16.84 16.76 -26.93
CA MET A 91 -17.66 16.90 -28.13
C MET A 91 -17.04 18.00 -29.00
N SER A 92 -16.62 17.67 -30.22
CA SER A 92 -16.08 18.68 -31.12
C SER A 92 -17.21 19.61 -31.56
N PHE A 93 -16.91 20.88 -31.83
CA PHE A 93 -17.87 21.81 -32.44
C PHE A 93 -18.46 21.24 -33.74
N PHE A 94 -17.70 20.41 -34.45
CA PHE A 94 -18.17 19.65 -35.62
C PHE A 94 -19.21 18.59 -35.25
N ASP A 95 -19.06 17.83 -34.15
CA ASP A 95 -20.03 16.80 -33.76
C ASP A 95 -21.39 17.41 -33.35
N TYR A 96 -21.37 18.61 -32.75
CA TYR A 96 -22.56 19.40 -32.42
C TYR A 96 -23.31 19.92 -33.67
N ILE A 97 -22.58 20.35 -34.72
CA ILE A 97 -23.17 20.88 -35.95
C ILE A 97 -23.76 19.78 -36.85
N TYR A 98 -23.19 18.58 -36.85
CA TYR A 98 -23.62 17.48 -37.74
C TYR A 98 -24.60 16.49 -37.10
N GLY A 99 -25.09 16.76 -35.88
CA GLY A 99 -26.11 15.94 -35.22
C GLY A 99 -25.71 14.48 -35.00
N ARG A 100 -24.41 14.18 -34.93
CA ARG A 100 -23.94 12.84 -34.60
C ARG A 100 -24.05 12.64 -33.10
N GLU A 101 -24.95 11.76 -32.66
CA GLU A 101 -24.91 11.27 -31.28
C GLU A 101 -23.50 10.74 -31.01
N GLY A 102 -22.82 11.36 -30.03
CA GLY A 102 -21.49 10.97 -29.65
C GLY A 102 -21.52 9.54 -29.12
N ALA A 103 -21.10 8.57 -29.92
CA ALA A 103 -20.88 7.21 -29.46
C ALA A 103 -19.74 7.25 -28.44
N SER A 104 -20.06 7.19 -27.15
CA SER A 104 -19.09 6.90 -26.12
C SER A 104 -18.50 5.51 -26.40
N SER A 105 -17.28 5.43 -26.92
CA SER A 105 -16.56 4.17 -27.00
C SER A 105 -15.91 3.90 -25.64
N GLU A 106 -16.33 2.83 -24.97
CA GLU A 106 -15.60 2.27 -23.84
C GLU A 106 -14.30 1.67 -24.34
N VAL A 107 -13.18 2.07 -23.74
CA VAL A 107 -11.86 1.51 -24.05
C VAL A 107 -11.41 0.73 -22.83
N ALA A 108 -10.98 -0.51 -23.02
CA ALA A 108 -10.32 -1.26 -21.95
C ALA A 108 -8.93 -0.65 -21.75
N ILE A 109 -8.68 -0.11 -20.56
CA ILE A 109 -7.42 0.58 -20.23
C ILE A 109 -6.54 -0.29 -19.32
N GLY A 110 -7.13 -1.22 -18.57
CA GLY A 110 -6.41 -2.14 -17.68
C GLY A 110 -7.04 -3.53 -17.61
N SER A 111 -6.24 -4.50 -17.20
CA SER A 111 -6.69 -5.87 -16.93
C SER A 111 -5.82 -6.54 -15.89
N GLY A 112 -6.39 -7.49 -15.16
CA GLY A 112 -5.68 -8.28 -14.18
C GLY A 112 -6.42 -9.58 -13.86
N SER A 113 -6.08 -10.16 -12.73
CA SER A 113 -6.72 -11.33 -12.15
C SER A 113 -7.50 -10.96 -10.90
N GLY A 114 -8.38 -11.86 -10.48
CA GLY A 114 -9.01 -11.82 -9.17
C GLY A 114 -9.14 -13.22 -8.58
N VAL A 115 -9.41 -13.29 -7.29
CA VAL A 115 -9.66 -14.53 -6.57
C VAL A 115 -11.11 -14.56 -6.08
N ILE A 116 -11.84 -15.62 -6.39
CA ILE A 116 -13.18 -15.91 -5.86
C ILE A 116 -13.02 -16.21 -4.37
N TYR A 117 -13.37 -15.24 -3.54
CA TYR A 117 -13.28 -15.35 -2.09
C TYR A 117 -14.44 -16.15 -1.49
N SER A 118 -15.62 -16.03 -2.08
CA SER A 118 -16.82 -16.66 -1.53
C SER A 118 -17.78 -17.15 -2.61
N LYS A 119 -18.55 -18.18 -2.25
CA LYS A 119 -19.49 -18.88 -3.16
C LYS A 119 -20.61 -17.98 -3.68
N ASP A 120 -20.89 -16.88 -2.99
CA ASP A 120 -21.91 -15.88 -3.31
C ASP A 120 -21.37 -14.68 -4.11
N GLY A 121 -20.12 -14.73 -4.60
CA GLY A 121 -19.65 -13.77 -5.61
C GLY A 121 -18.83 -12.60 -5.11
N TYR A 122 -18.19 -12.69 -3.95
CA TYR A 122 -17.13 -11.75 -3.58
C TYR A 122 -15.82 -12.14 -4.26
N ILE A 123 -15.20 -11.18 -4.93
CA ILE A 123 -13.93 -11.34 -5.63
C ILE A 123 -12.91 -10.38 -5.01
N ILE A 124 -11.71 -10.87 -4.72
CA ILE A 124 -10.57 -10.06 -4.28
C ILE A 124 -9.68 -9.79 -5.49
N THR A 125 -9.16 -8.57 -5.58
CA THR A 125 -8.12 -8.20 -6.56
C THR A 125 -7.28 -7.07 -5.99
N ASN A 126 -6.34 -6.56 -6.77
CA ASN A 126 -5.60 -5.37 -6.38
C ASN A 126 -6.33 -4.07 -6.65
N ASN A 127 -6.02 -3.04 -5.87
CA ASN A 127 -6.55 -1.70 -6.10
C ASN A 127 -6.11 -1.15 -7.45
N HIS A 128 -4.83 -1.26 -7.80
CA HIS A 128 -4.31 -0.73 -9.07
C HIS A 128 -4.93 -1.38 -10.33
N VAL A 129 -5.47 -2.61 -10.22
CA VAL A 129 -6.14 -3.30 -11.34
C VAL A 129 -7.45 -2.61 -11.70
N ILE A 130 -8.16 -2.06 -10.71
CA ILE A 130 -9.50 -1.47 -10.86
C ILE A 130 -9.50 0.06 -10.74
N GLU A 131 -8.34 0.67 -10.54
CA GLU A 131 -8.22 2.11 -10.34
C GLU A 131 -8.74 2.88 -11.57
N GLY A 132 -9.51 3.94 -11.31
CA GLY A 132 -10.09 4.80 -12.35
C GLY A 132 -11.17 4.13 -13.23
N ALA A 133 -11.58 2.89 -12.95
CA ALA A 133 -12.58 2.20 -13.74
C ALA A 133 -13.95 2.89 -13.68
N ASP A 134 -14.56 3.16 -14.84
CA ASP A 134 -15.99 3.51 -14.93
C ASP A 134 -16.87 2.26 -14.83
N GLU A 135 -16.37 1.13 -15.37
CA GLU A 135 -17.03 -0.16 -15.31
C GLU A 135 -16.00 -1.29 -15.12
N ILE A 136 -16.37 -2.32 -14.36
CA ILE A 136 -15.53 -3.48 -14.09
C ILE A 136 -16.26 -4.73 -14.55
N GLU A 137 -15.64 -5.50 -15.44
CA GLU A 137 -16.13 -6.82 -15.87
C GLU A 137 -15.25 -7.92 -15.26
N VAL A 138 -15.89 -8.95 -14.72
CA VAL A 138 -15.25 -10.16 -14.22
C VAL A 138 -15.60 -11.31 -15.16
N MET A 139 -14.59 -11.99 -15.68
CA MET A 139 -14.75 -13.12 -16.59
C MET A 139 -14.32 -14.42 -15.91
N HIS A 140 -15.20 -15.40 -15.92
CA HIS A 140 -15.00 -16.73 -15.33
C HIS A 140 -15.72 -17.79 -16.15
N GLU A 141 -15.04 -18.88 -16.50
CA GLU A 141 -15.62 -19.99 -17.29
C GLU A 141 -16.43 -19.54 -18.52
N LYS A 142 -15.87 -18.62 -19.31
CA LYS A 142 -16.49 -18.03 -20.52
C LYS A 142 -17.75 -17.20 -20.28
N ARG A 143 -18.08 -16.91 -19.02
CA ARG A 143 -19.15 -15.99 -18.64
C ARG A 143 -18.56 -14.66 -18.22
N THR A 144 -19.25 -13.58 -18.55
CA THR A 144 -18.90 -12.21 -18.16
C THR A 144 -19.93 -11.69 -17.18
N TYR A 145 -19.47 -11.15 -16.06
CA TYR A 145 -20.30 -10.56 -15.03
C TYR A 145 -19.89 -9.10 -14.84
N ARG A 146 -20.87 -8.20 -14.79
CA ARG A 146 -20.62 -6.84 -14.31
C ARG A 146 -20.37 -6.89 -12.80
N ALA A 147 -19.29 -6.26 -12.35
CA ALA A 147 -18.93 -6.21 -10.96
C ALA A 147 -19.25 -4.85 -10.35
N THR A 148 -19.67 -4.86 -9.08
CA THR A 148 -19.80 -3.65 -8.26
C THR A 148 -18.61 -3.56 -7.32
N LEU A 149 -17.99 -2.39 -7.23
CA LEU A 149 -16.95 -2.14 -6.24
C LEU A 149 -17.56 -2.14 -4.83
N VAL A 150 -17.14 -3.07 -3.98
CA VAL A 150 -17.56 -3.14 -2.58
C VAL A 150 -16.76 -2.12 -1.77
N GLY A 151 -15.45 -2.01 -2.03
CA GLY A 151 -14.55 -1.05 -1.40
C GLY A 151 -13.09 -1.35 -1.76
N THR A 152 -12.19 -0.43 -1.45
CA THR A 152 -10.74 -0.57 -1.69
C THR A 152 -9.94 -0.12 -0.46
N ASP A 153 -8.73 -0.63 -0.35
CA ASP A 153 -7.67 -0.04 0.46
C ASP A 153 -6.43 0.13 -0.41
N PRO A 154 -6.17 1.35 -0.93
CA PRO A 154 -4.99 1.63 -1.74
C PRO A 154 -3.67 1.36 -1.03
N SER A 155 -3.63 1.49 0.31
CA SER A 155 -2.38 1.27 1.06
C SER A 155 -1.97 -0.20 1.08
N LEU A 156 -2.95 -1.12 1.09
CA LEU A 156 -2.74 -2.57 0.98
C LEU A 156 -2.73 -3.05 -0.47
N ASP A 157 -2.96 -2.15 -1.43
CA ASP A 157 -3.23 -2.48 -2.83
C ASP A 157 -4.31 -3.56 -2.98
N LEU A 158 -5.41 -3.46 -2.23
CA LEU A 158 -6.52 -4.43 -2.25
C LEU A 158 -7.85 -3.79 -2.64
N ALA A 159 -8.65 -4.56 -3.37
CA ALA A 159 -10.02 -4.22 -3.72
C ALA A 159 -10.95 -5.43 -3.57
N VAL A 160 -12.17 -5.17 -3.13
CA VAL A 160 -13.23 -6.18 -3.05
C VAL A 160 -14.32 -5.83 -4.04
N LEU A 161 -14.66 -6.77 -4.90
CA LEU A 161 -15.71 -6.67 -5.89
C LEU A 161 -16.84 -7.63 -5.55
N LYS A 162 -18.05 -7.31 -6.02
CA LYS A 162 -19.22 -8.19 -5.94
C LYS A 162 -19.80 -8.41 -7.34
N ILE A 163 -19.98 -9.67 -7.71
CA ILE A 163 -20.69 -10.09 -8.92
C ILE A 163 -22.01 -10.79 -8.56
N ASP A 164 -22.98 -10.77 -9.47
CA ASP A 164 -24.24 -11.49 -9.29
C ASP A 164 -24.12 -12.94 -9.83
N ALA A 165 -23.56 -13.81 -9.00
CA ALA A 165 -23.42 -15.23 -9.26
C ALA A 165 -23.46 -16.03 -7.95
N LYS A 166 -23.80 -17.32 -8.03
CA LYS A 166 -23.89 -18.23 -6.87
C LYS A 166 -23.19 -19.55 -7.19
N ASN A 167 -22.85 -20.29 -6.14
CA ASN A 167 -22.15 -21.59 -6.23
C ASN A 167 -20.80 -21.49 -6.94
N LEU A 168 -20.12 -20.34 -6.80
CA LEU A 168 -18.79 -20.17 -7.35
C LEU A 168 -17.77 -21.03 -6.58
N PRO A 169 -16.70 -21.49 -7.25
CA PRO A 169 -15.59 -22.19 -6.61
C PRO A 169 -14.77 -21.19 -5.77
N ALA A 170 -15.13 -21.03 -4.50
CA ALA A 170 -14.37 -20.20 -3.57
C ALA A 170 -13.02 -20.85 -3.24
N ILE A 171 -11.96 -20.03 -3.21
CA ILE A 171 -10.62 -20.47 -2.80
C ILE A 171 -10.64 -20.97 -1.35
N GLU A 172 -9.89 -22.02 -1.05
CA GLU A 172 -9.61 -22.42 0.33
C GLU A 172 -8.62 -21.42 0.95
N LEU A 173 -8.85 -20.98 2.19
CA LEU A 173 -7.99 -20.00 2.86
C LEU A 173 -6.93 -20.72 3.70
N GLY A 174 -5.66 -20.43 3.41
CA GLY A 174 -4.54 -20.79 4.27
C GLY A 174 -4.25 -19.69 5.28
N LYS A 175 -3.20 -19.89 6.08
CA LYS A 175 -2.67 -18.87 7.01
C LYS A 175 -1.30 -18.43 6.57
N SER A 176 -1.17 -17.16 6.17
CA SER A 176 0.14 -16.58 5.84
C SER A 176 1.10 -16.57 7.03
N SER A 177 0.58 -16.53 8.26
CA SER A 177 1.39 -16.58 9.48
C SER A 177 2.09 -17.92 9.72
N ASP A 178 1.67 -19.00 9.04
CA ASP A 178 2.33 -20.31 9.11
C ASP A 178 3.39 -20.48 8.00
N VAL A 179 3.43 -19.57 7.03
CA VAL A 179 4.36 -19.59 5.89
C VAL A 179 5.78 -19.29 6.34
N ARG A 180 6.74 -20.01 5.77
CA ARG A 180 8.18 -19.84 6.02
C ARG A 180 8.96 -19.65 4.73
N ILE A 181 10.10 -18.98 4.84
CA ILE A 181 11.08 -18.90 3.76
C ILE A 181 11.49 -20.33 3.35
N GLY A 182 11.46 -20.60 2.04
CA GLY A 182 11.72 -21.92 1.46
C GLY A 182 10.48 -22.77 1.20
N ASP A 183 9.31 -22.39 1.71
CA ASP A 183 8.07 -23.11 1.40
C ASP A 183 7.74 -22.98 -0.09
N TRP A 184 7.30 -24.08 -0.71
CA TRP A 184 6.82 -24.09 -2.09
C TRP A 184 5.50 -23.33 -2.21
N VAL A 185 5.41 -22.51 -3.25
CA VAL A 185 4.21 -21.73 -3.58
C VAL A 185 3.96 -21.72 -5.08
N LEU A 186 2.69 -21.51 -5.44
CA LEU A 186 2.22 -21.39 -6.81
C LEU A 186 1.54 -20.03 -6.99
N ALA A 187 2.04 -19.23 -7.92
CA ALA A 187 1.36 -18.02 -8.36
C ALA A 187 0.41 -18.37 -9.50
N VAL A 188 -0.85 -18.00 -9.34
CA VAL A 188 -1.96 -18.36 -10.21
C VAL A 188 -2.66 -17.10 -10.67
N GLY A 189 -2.79 -16.94 -11.98
CA GLY A 189 -3.50 -15.83 -12.61
C GLY A 189 -4.26 -16.27 -13.85
N ASN A 190 -5.01 -15.36 -14.44
CA ASN A 190 -5.70 -15.55 -15.72
C ASN A 190 -5.33 -14.43 -16.69
N PRO A 191 -4.07 -14.35 -17.15
CA PRO A 191 -3.67 -13.30 -18.07
C PRO A 191 -4.40 -13.45 -19.41
N PHE A 192 -4.91 -12.34 -19.95
CA PHE A 192 -5.54 -12.24 -21.28
C PHE A 192 -6.83 -13.04 -21.50
N ASN A 193 -7.45 -13.62 -20.45
CA ASN A 193 -8.68 -14.41 -20.56
C ASN A 193 -8.59 -15.58 -21.56
N LEU A 194 -7.39 -16.12 -21.78
CA LEU A 194 -7.14 -17.23 -22.73
C LEU A 194 -7.12 -18.57 -22.00
N THR A 195 -6.34 -18.67 -20.91
CA THR A 195 -6.18 -19.82 -20.01
C THR A 195 -5.50 -19.36 -18.73
N SER A 196 -5.93 -19.84 -17.55
CA SER A 196 -5.22 -19.57 -16.31
C SER A 196 -3.78 -20.08 -16.35
N THR A 197 -2.84 -19.27 -15.90
CA THR A 197 -1.40 -19.56 -15.85
C THR A 197 -1.01 -19.86 -14.42
N VAL A 198 -0.18 -20.89 -14.24
CA VAL A 198 0.40 -21.28 -12.94
C VAL A 198 1.91 -21.27 -13.07
N THR A 199 2.58 -20.59 -12.13
CA THR A 199 4.04 -20.58 -12.01
C THR A 199 4.41 -21.03 -10.60
N ALA A 200 5.38 -21.91 -10.49
CA ALA A 200 5.88 -22.40 -9.20
C ALA A 200 7.13 -21.64 -8.79
N GLY A 201 7.32 -21.51 -7.48
CA GLY A 201 8.51 -20.95 -6.85
C GLY A 201 8.51 -21.28 -5.37
N ILE A 202 9.37 -20.61 -4.62
CA ILE A 202 9.44 -20.66 -3.17
C ILE A 202 9.15 -19.29 -2.58
N VAL A 203 8.86 -19.27 -1.28
CA VAL A 203 8.89 -18.04 -0.50
C VAL A 203 10.35 -17.64 -0.30
N SER A 204 10.73 -16.49 -0.86
CA SER A 204 12.10 -15.97 -0.81
C SER A 204 12.34 -15.09 0.40
N ALA A 205 11.32 -14.37 0.87
CA ALA A 205 11.36 -13.52 2.06
C ALA A 205 9.95 -13.24 2.59
N ILE A 206 9.84 -12.84 3.86
CA ILE A 206 8.59 -12.42 4.50
C ILE A 206 8.88 -11.12 5.23
N GLY A 207 8.19 -10.04 4.85
CA GLY A 207 8.51 -8.69 5.30
C GLY A 207 9.84 -8.22 4.70
N SER A 208 9.86 -7.06 4.04
CA SER A 208 11.10 -6.58 3.39
C SER A 208 11.31 -5.09 3.60
N GLU A 209 12.40 -4.75 4.28
CA GLU A 209 12.90 -3.39 4.54
C GLU A 209 13.63 -2.77 3.35
N THR A 210 13.43 -3.29 2.14
CA THR A 210 14.20 -2.80 1.00
C THR A 210 13.72 -1.38 0.65
N ALA A 211 14.57 -0.37 0.83
CA ALA A 211 14.28 1.02 0.46
C ALA A 211 13.81 1.20 -1.00
N ALA A 212 14.19 0.28 -1.90
CA ALA A 212 13.71 0.23 -3.28
C ALA A 212 12.20 -0.09 -3.43
N LEU A 213 11.58 -0.69 -2.41
CA LEU A 213 10.13 -0.90 -2.34
C LEU A 213 9.38 0.40 -2.05
N ARG A 214 9.98 1.32 -1.27
CA ARG A 214 9.28 2.52 -0.75
C ARG A 214 8.84 3.52 -1.82
N GLU A 215 9.51 3.56 -2.97
CA GLU A 215 9.08 4.41 -4.09
C GLU A 215 7.80 3.89 -4.79
N ASN A 216 7.48 2.59 -4.66
CA ASN A 216 6.38 1.95 -5.39
C ASN A 216 5.34 1.27 -4.49
N PHE A 217 5.64 1.02 -3.22
CA PHE A 217 4.77 0.29 -2.29
C PHE A 217 4.80 0.95 -0.90
N PRO A 218 3.65 1.42 -0.38
CA PRO A 218 3.58 2.08 0.91
C PRO A 218 3.69 1.12 2.12
N LEU A 219 3.69 -0.20 1.91
CA LEU A 219 3.84 -1.20 2.97
C LEU A 219 5.11 -2.04 2.82
N GLU A 220 5.67 -2.46 3.95
CA GLU A 220 6.82 -3.36 4.05
C GLU A 220 6.39 -4.84 4.22
N LEU A 221 5.10 -5.14 4.00
CA LEU A 221 4.43 -6.37 4.43
C LEU A 221 4.00 -7.24 3.25
N TYR A 222 4.97 -7.92 2.67
CA TYR A 222 4.73 -8.84 1.55
C TYR A 222 5.37 -10.20 1.77
N ILE A 223 4.74 -11.21 1.19
CA ILE A 223 5.41 -12.48 0.88
C ILE A 223 6.18 -12.25 -0.42
N GLN A 224 7.50 -12.32 -0.36
CA GLN A 224 8.33 -12.31 -1.55
C GLN A 224 8.47 -13.73 -2.09
N THR A 225 8.37 -13.90 -3.40
CA THR A 225 8.54 -15.20 -4.07
C THR A 225 9.33 -15.05 -5.37
N ASP A 226 10.02 -16.13 -5.75
CA ASP A 226 10.66 -16.29 -7.05
C ASP A 226 9.74 -17.01 -8.08
N ALA A 227 8.48 -17.30 -7.72
CA ALA A 227 7.46 -17.69 -8.67
C ALA A 227 7.24 -16.52 -9.66
N ALA A 228 7.24 -16.82 -10.96
CA ALA A 228 7.14 -15.77 -11.97
C ALA A 228 5.77 -15.07 -11.92
N ILE A 229 5.79 -13.78 -11.53
CA ILE A 229 4.63 -12.88 -11.56
C ILE A 229 4.82 -11.92 -12.74
N ASN A 230 3.90 -11.98 -13.70
CA ASN A 230 3.89 -11.13 -14.90
C ASN A 230 2.60 -10.30 -14.95
N PRO A 231 2.55 -9.21 -15.73
CA PRO A 231 1.32 -8.47 -15.98
C PRO A 231 0.16 -9.41 -16.36
N GLY A 232 -0.97 -9.26 -15.69
CA GLY A 232 -2.13 -10.15 -15.81
C GLY A 232 -2.28 -11.16 -14.68
N ASN A 233 -1.23 -11.49 -13.92
CA ASN A 233 -1.34 -12.29 -12.69
C ASN A 233 -1.62 -11.43 -11.44
N SER A 234 -1.42 -10.11 -11.51
CA SER A 234 -1.78 -9.15 -10.46
C SER A 234 -3.25 -9.28 -10.08
N GLY A 235 -3.53 -9.39 -8.79
CA GLY A 235 -4.83 -9.68 -8.18
C GLY A 235 -5.17 -11.17 -8.11
N GLY A 236 -4.33 -12.04 -8.69
CA GLY A 236 -4.46 -13.49 -8.64
C GLY A 236 -3.96 -14.11 -7.32
N ALA A 237 -4.03 -15.43 -7.21
CA ALA A 237 -3.73 -16.15 -5.98
C ALA A 237 -2.24 -16.53 -5.90
N LEU A 238 -1.66 -16.42 -4.71
CA LEU A 238 -0.48 -17.18 -4.30
C LEU A 238 -0.97 -18.29 -3.37
N VAL A 239 -0.72 -19.55 -3.72
CA VAL A 239 -1.21 -20.72 -2.96
C VAL A 239 -0.06 -21.63 -2.51
N ASN A 240 -0.26 -22.34 -1.40
CA ASN A 240 0.65 -23.39 -0.95
C ASN A 240 0.46 -24.69 -1.78
N THR A 241 1.19 -25.75 -1.43
CA THR A 241 1.12 -27.06 -2.10
C THR A 241 -0.21 -27.79 -1.95
N ASP A 242 -1.08 -27.34 -1.05
CA ASP A 242 -2.44 -27.89 -0.85
C ASP A 242 -3.51 -27.13 -1.64
N GLY A 243 -3.12 -26.02 -2.30
CA GLY A 243 -4.01 -25.14 -3.05
C GLY A 243 -4.72 -24.08 -2.20
N GLU A 244 -4.27 -23.89 -0.95
CA GLU A 244 -4.82 -22.91 -0.02
C GLU A 244 -4.18 -21.54 -0.25
N LEU A 245 -4.98 -20.47 -0.21
CA LEU A 245 -4.53 -19.10 -0.39
C LEU A 245 -3.59 -18.68 0.73
N VAL A 246 -2.35 -18.35 0.38
CA VAL A 246 -1.38 -17.75 1.30
C VAL A 246 -1.14 -16.26 1.01
N GLY A 247 -1.50 -15.77 -0.18
CA GLY A 247 -1.51 -14.34 -0.48
C GLY A 247 -2.16 -13.96 -1.82
N ILE A 248 -2.24 -12.65 -2.09
CA ILE A 248 -2.74 -12.08 -3.36
C ILE A 248 -1.55 -11.46 -4.10
N ASN A 249 -1.29 -11.94 -5.31
CA ASN A 249 -0.19 -11.43 -6.14
C ASN A 249 -0.41 -9.96 -6.45
N SER A 250 0.53 -9.06 -6.12
CA SER A 250 0.41 -7.62 -6.41
C SER A 250 1.22 -7.23 -7.62
N SER A 251 2.53 -7.14 -7.46
CA SER A 251 3.43 -6.51 -8.42
C SER A 251 4.85 -7.04 -8.23
N ILE A 252 5.72 -6.60 -9.13
CA ILE A 252 7.15 -6.90 -9.14
C ILE A 252 7.91 -5.60 -8.91
N ILE A 253 9.09 -5.68 -8.29
CA ILE A 253 10.07 -4.61 -8.44
C ILE A 253 10.83 -4.88 -9.74
N SER A 254 10.72 -3.98 -10.72
CA SER A 254 11.52 -4.07 -11.94
C SER A 254 11.97 -2.70 -12.43
N ARG A 255 13.28 -2.57 -12.69
CA ARG A 255 13.86 -1.38 -13.33
C ARG A 255 13.58 -1.34 -14.85
N THR A 256 13.21 -2.48 -15.44
CA THR A 256 13.01 -2.65 -16.89
C THR A 256 11.56 -2.97 -17.26
N GLY A 257 10.68 -3.14 -16.27
CA GLY A 257 9.32 -3.64 -16.43
C GLY A 257 9.21 -5.15 -16.68
N SER A 258 10.33 -5.88 -16.74
CA SER A 258 10.38 -7.34 -16.88
C SER A 258 10.60 -8.05 -15.55
N TYR A 259 10.10 -9.28 -15.41
CA TYR A 259 10.33 -10.11 -14.22
C TYR A 259 11.83 -10.34 -14.00
N ALA A 260 12.29 -10.10 -12.77
CA ALA A 260 13.71 -10.18 -12.39
C ALA A 260 13.97 -11.14 -11.22
N GLY A 261 13.01 -12.02 -10.89
CA GLY A 261 13.12 -12.92 -9.73
C GLY A 261 12.49 -12.39 -8.42
N TYR A 262 11.76 -11.27 -8.48
CA TYR A 262 11.18 -10.60 -7.31
C TYR A 262 9.67 -10.38 -7.49
N GLY A 263 8.88 -11.38 -7.11
CA GLY A 263 7.43 -11.30 -7.01
C GLY A 263 6.98 -10.98 -5.58
N PHE A 264 5.89 -10.23 -5.44
CA PHE A 264 5.32 -9.87 -4.13
C PHE A 264 3.83 -10.20 -4.06
N ALA A 265 3.41 -10.72 -2.92
CA ALA A 265 2.02 -10.98 -2.61
C ALA A 265 1.62 -10.42 -1.24
N VAL A 266 0.40 -9.89 -1.17
CA VAL A 266 -0.22 -9.43 0.09
C VAL A 266 -0.61 -10.67 0.91
N PRO A 267 -0.14 -10.82 2.16
CA PRO A 267 -0.44 -11.99 3.02
C PRO A 267 -1.94 -12.26 3.20
N SER A 268 -2.33 -13.54 3.15
CA SER A 268 -3.73 -13.98 3.30
C SER A 268 -4.40 -13.55 4.60
N ASP A 269 -3.68 -13.52 5.72
CA ASP A 269 -4.25 -13.07 7.01
C ASP A 269 -4.64 -11.58 6.97
N ILE A 270 -3.85 -10.75 6.27
CA ILE A 270 -4.17 -9.33 6.01
C ILE A 270 -5.39 -9.25 5.09
N VAL A 271 -5.41 -10.05 4.03
CA VAL A 271 -6.50 -10.08 3.04
C VAL A 271 -7.82 -10.44 3.70
N VAL A 272 -7.88 -11.48 4.54
CA VAL A 272 -9.10 -11.90 5.23
C VAL A 272 -9.65 -10.75 6.09
N LYS A 273 -8.81 -10.12 6.91
CA LYS A 273 -9.22 -8.98 7.73
C LYS A 273 -9.73 -7.82 6.85
N ALA A 274 -8.96 -7.43 5.85
CA ALA A 274 -9.32 -6.32 4.96
C ALA A 274 -10.65 -6.56 4.24
N VAL A 275 -10.89 -7.79 3.78
CA VAL A 275 -12.13 -8.16 3.09
C VAL A 275 -13.34 -8.06 4.01
N GLU A 276 -13.25 -8.56 5.24
CA GLU A 276 -14.34 -8.46 6.20
C GLU A 276 -14.64 -7.01 6.59
N ASP A 277 -13.60 -6.19 6.79
CA ASP A 277 -13.74 -4.75 7.04
C ASP A 277 -14.38 -4.02 5.85
N LEU A 278 -13.93 -4.27 4.61
CA LEU A 278 -14.47 -3.64 3.41
C LEU A 278 -15.92 -4.07 3.14
N LYS A 279 -16.28 -5.33 3.41
CA LYS A 279 -17.66 -5.81 3.30
C LYS A 279 -18.58 -5.07 4.26
N LYS A 280 -18.15 -4.90 5.52
CA LYS A 280 -18.99 -4.38 6.60
C LYS A 280 -19.01 -2.86 6.68
N TYR A 281 -17.85 -2.22 6.54
CA TYR A 281 -17.65 -0.80 6.81
C TYR A 281 -17.26 0.01 5.59
N LYS A 282 -16.98 -0.64 4.45
CA LYS A 282 -16.47 0.00 3.24
C LYS A 282 -15.11 0.68 3.45
N TYR A 283 -14.41 0.31 4.52
CA TYR A 283 -13.13 0.87 4.93
C TYR A 283 -12.39 -0.13 5.83
N VAL A 284 -11.08 -0.31 5.60
CA VAL A 284 -10.24 -1.19 6.41
C VAL A 284 -9.92 -0.53 7.75
N GLN A 285 -10.20 -1.22 8.85
CA GLN A 285 -10.00 -0.66 10.19
C GLN A 285 -8.53 -0.77 10.59
N LYS A 286 -7.77 0.33 10.45
CA LYS A 286 -6.37 0.40 10.85
C LYS A 286 -6.22 0.82 12.31
N ALA A 287 -5.29 0.18 13.00
CA ALA A 287 -5.06 0.33 14.42
C ALA A 287 -3.68 0.93 14.68
N TYR A 288 -3.61 1.85 15.63
CA TYR A 288 -2.44 2.66 15.93
C TYR A 288 -2.18 2.69 17.44
N THR A 289 -0.91 2.63 17.82
CA THR A 289 -0.47 2.91 19.19
C THR A 289 -0.26 4.41 19.42
N GLY A 290 0.04 5.16 18.36
CA GLY A 290 0.49 6.55 18.43
C GLY A 290 1.94 6.73 18.93
N ALA A 291 2.70 5.64 18.99
CA ALA A 291 4.16 5.66 19.13
C ALA A 291 4.80 5.67 17.73
N ASP A 292 5.71 6.60 17.51
CA ASP A 292 6.59 6.63 16.35
C ASP A 292 7.85 5.80 16.67
N VAL A 293 8.10 4.79 15.85
CA VAL A 293 9.14 3.78 16.13
C VAL A 293 10.18 3.72 15.02
N ALA A 294 11.41 3.47 15.42
CA ALA A 294 12.54 3.25 14.53
C ALA A 294 13.11 1.84 14.67
N GLU A 295 13.64 1.35 13.57
CA GLU A 295 14.47 0.16 13.54
C GLU A 295 15.79 0.41 14.29
N ILE A 296 16.25 -0.61 15.01
CA ILE A 296 17.47 -0.50 15.82
C ILE A 296 18.66 -0.98 14.98
N ASN A 297 19.39 -0.02 14.43
CA ASN A 297 20.70 -0.27 13.81
C ASN A 297 21.85 -0.06 14.81
N GLU A 298 23.08 -0.41 14.42
CA GLU A 298 24.26 -0.28 15.28
C GLU A 298 24.50 1.16 15.76
N GLU A 299 24.23 2.15 14.91
CA GLU A 299 24.45 3.56 15.24
C GLU A 299 23.48 4.02 16.33
N LEU A 300 22.18 3.72 16.15
CA LEU A 300 21.15 4.03 17.13
C LEU A 300 21.40 3.29 18.45
N ALA A 301 21.77 2.01 18.38
CA ALA A 301 22.08 1.23 19.57
C ALA A 301 23.27 1.81 20.37
N LYS A 302 24.31 2.29 19.70
CA LYS A 302 25.45 2.97 20.36
C LYS A 302 25.04 4.32 20.95
N ARG A 303 24.27 5.11 20.20
CA ARG A 303 23.81 6.45 20.62
C ARG A 303 22.91 6.39 21.85
N GLU A 304 21.97 5.45 21.86
CA GLU A 304 20.98 5.27 22.92
C GLU A 304 21.42 4.26 24.00
N ASN A 305 22.66 3.74 23.91
CA ASN A 305 23.25 2.78 24.84
C ASN A 305 22.38 1.51 25.05
N LEU A 306 21.89 0.95 23.94
CA LEU A 306 21.08 -0.28 23.91
C LEU A 306 21.97 -1.53 24.01
N LYS A 307 21.47 -2.59 24.65
CA LYS A 307 22.23 -3.84 24.89
C LYS A 307 22.39 -4.71 23.64
N ASP A 308 21.41 -4.64 22.74
CA ASP A 308 21.29 -5.47 21.55
C ASP A 308 20.43 -4.73 20.51
N LEU A 309 20.36 -5.30 19.30
CA LEU A 309 19.58 -4.78 18.18
C LEU A 309 18.15 -5.35 18.16
N LYS A 310 17.65 -5.86 19.29
CA LYS A 310 16.33 -6.51 19.34
C LYS A 310 15.23 -5.50 19.66
N GLY A 311 14.10 -5.64 18.99
CA GLY A 311 12.94 -4.78 19.16
C GLY A 311 12.92 -3.58 18.22
N VAL A 312 12.02 -2.64 18.52
CA VAL A 312 11.93 -1.33 17.86
C VAL A 312 12.01 -0.22 18.89
N PHE A 313 12.72 0.86 18.57
CA PHE A 313 12.96 1.98 19.47
C PHE A 313 11.87 3.04 19.31
N ILE A 314 11.25 3.47 20.41
CA ILE A 314 10.27 4.55 20.38
C ILE A 314 10.99 5.89 20.30
N GLN A 315 10.90 6.55 19.14
CA GLN A 315 11.48 7.88 18.91
C GLN A 315 10.66 8.97 19.57
N SER A 316 9.34 8.90 19.40
CA SER A 316 8.41 9.86 19.97
C SER A 316 7.06 9.21 20.24
N ILE A 317 6.28 9.81 21.13
CA ILE A 317 4.91 9.39 21.39
C ILE A 317 4.01 10.59 21.24
N ARG A 318 2.95 10.42 20.46
CA ARG A 318 1.90 11.43 20.36
C ARG A 318 1.20 11.54 21.72
N ARG A 319 1.19 12.72 22.31
CA ARG A 319 0.50 13.01 23.58
C ARG A 319 -0.96 12.56 23.53
N GLU A 320 -1.48 11.98 24.61
CA GLU A 320 -2.82 11.39 24.74
C GLU A 320 -3.13 10.27 23.74
N SER A 321 -2.14 9.67 23.10
CA SER A 321 -2.32 8.45 22.32
C SER A 321 -2.49 7.22 23.21
N ALA A 322 -2.84 6.09 22.59
CA ALA A 322 -2.86 4.80 23.25
C ALA A 322 -1.55 4.44 23.98
N ALA A 323 -0.39 4.68 23.36
CA ALA A 323 0.92 4.42 23.95
C ALA A 323 1.20 5.32 25.16
N ASP A 324 0.88 6.61 25.06
CA ASP A 324 1.03 7.58 26.15
C ASP A 324 0.14 7.20 27.35
N LYS A 325 -1.14 6.88 27.08
CA LYS A 325 -2.10 6.41 28.10
C LYS A 325 -1.66 5.12 28.78
N ALA A 326 -0.91 4.27 28.08
CA ALA A 326 -0.34 3.03 28.61
C ALA A 326 0.97 3.23 29.38
N GLY A 327 1.49 4.46 29.44
CA GLY A 327 2.70 4.83 30.15
C GLY A 327 4.00 4.47 29.41
N LEU A 328 3.95 4.20 28.10
CA LEU A 328 5.15 4.10 27.27
C LEU A 328 5.76 5.50 27.10
N GLU A 329 7.07 5.55 26.91
CA GLU A 329 7.84 6.79 26.78
C GLU A 329 8.80 6.72 25.59
N ALA A 330 9.19 7.89 25.07
CA ALA A 330 10.31 7.97 24.13
C ALA A 330 11.58 7.42 24.80
N GLY A 331 12.35 6.62 24.07
CA GLY A 331 13.50 5.87 24.61
C GLY A 331 13.19 4.43 25.02
N ASP A 332 11.93 4.04 25.11
CA ASP A 332 11.56 2.64 25.31
C ASP A 332 11.88 1.80 24.06
N VAL A 333 12.24 0.53 24.28
CA VAL A 333 12.37 -0.46 23.20
C VAL A 333 11.26 -1.48 23.30
N ILE A 334 10.37 -1.55 22.31
CA ILE A 334 9.31 -2.57 22.26
C ILE A 334 9.91 -3.89 21.81
N LEU A 335 9.71 -4.94 22.60
CA LEU A 335 10.27 -6.28 22.38
C LEU A 335 9.23 -7.26 21.82
N THR A 336 8.00 -7.20 22.31
CA THR A 336 6.91 -8.08 21.87
C THR A 336 5.56 -7.38 21.84
N LEU A 337 4.67 -7.85 20.96
CA LEU A 337 3.24 -7.55 20.97
C LEU A 337 2.47 -8.87 21.08
N ASN A 338 1.62 -9.01 22.11
CA ASN A 338 0.88 -10.25 22.41
C ASN A 338 1.79 -11.51 22.41
N GLY A 339 3.02 -11.37 22.91
CA GLY A 339 4.00 -12.44 22.96
C GLY A 339 4.71 -12.76 21.63
N LYS A 340 4.34 -12.11 20.52
CA LYS A 340 5.07 -12.21 19.24
C LYS A 340 6.29 -11.28 19.28
N HIS A 341 7.47 -11.84 19.02
CA HIS A 341 8.72 -11.07 19.00
C HIS A 341 8.75 -10.07 17.87
N ILE A 342 9.24 -8.87 18.18
CA ILE A 342 9.50 -7.82 17.20
C ILE A 342 11.01 -7.76 16.99
N ASN A 343 11.43 -8.02 15.76
CA ASN A 343 12.84 -7.96 15.38
C ASN A 343 13.14 -6.84 14.39
N SER A 344 12.12 -6.15 13.88
CA SER A 344 12.22 -5.07 12.91
C SER A 344 11.03 -4.11 13.01
N LYS A 345 11.18 -2.92 12.43
CA LYS A 345 10.06 -1.98 12.26
C LYS A 345 8.95 -2.61 11.41
N SER A 346 9.29 -3.31 10.34
CA SER A 346 8.30 -3.97 9.48
C SER A 346 7.50 -5.02 10.26
N THR A 347 8.14 -5.81 11.12
CA THR A 347 7.42 -6.78 11.97
C THR A 347 6.44 -6.07 12.91
N TYR A 348 6.83 -4.94 13.50
CA TYR A 348 5.95 -4.15 14.35
C TYR A 348 4.72 -3.64 13.60
N ASP A 349 4.92 -3.04 12.42
CA ASP A 349 3.84 -2.54 11.58
C ASP A 349 2.93 -3.68 11.07
N GLU A 350 3.51 -4.85 10.78
CA GLU A 350 2.77 -6.07 10.41
C GLU A 350 1.79 -6.49 11.48
N LEU A 351 2.29 -6.61 12.70
CA LEU A 351 1.49 -7.07 13.82
C LEU A 351 0.31 -6.15 14.09
N LEU A 352 0.50 -4.84 13.94
CA LEU A 352 -0.58 -3.86 14.06
C LEU A 352 -1.62 -3.96 12.92
N THR A 353 -1.19 -4.34 11.70
CA THR A 353 -2.08 -4.48 10.54
C THR A 353 -3.11 -5.61 10.74
N TYR A 354 -2.77 -6.63 11.51
CA TYR A 354 -3.70 -7.71 11.89
C TYR A 354 -4.74 -7.31 12.95
N MET A 355 -4.59 -6.15 13.57
CA MET A 355 -5.39 -5.71 14.73
C MET A 355 -6.38 -4.60 14.34
N SER A 356 -7.37 -4.39 15.19
CA SER A 356 -8.41 -3.38 15.00
C SER A 356 -8.39 -2.33 16.13
N PRO A 357 -8.90 -1.11 15.87
CA PRO A 357 -9.17 -0.15 16.93
C PRO A 357 -10.01 -0.77 18.05
N GLY A 358 -9.62 -0.52 19.29
CA GLY A 358 -10.23 -1.11 20.49
C GLY A 358 -9.58 -2.40 20.98
N ASP A 359 -8.75 -3.06 20.16
CA ASP A 359 -7.99 -4.23 20.61
C ASP A 359 -7.03 -3.86 21.74
N LYS A 360 -6.98 -4.72 22.76
CA LYS A 360 -6.04 -4.60 23.88
C LYS A 360 -4.82 -5.49 23.62
N VAL A 361 -3.67 -4.87 23.47
CA VAL A 361 -2.42 -5.54 23.15
C VAL A 361 -1.49 -5.49 24.35
N LEU A 362 -0.97 -6.65 24.75
CA LEU A 362 0.10 -6.74 25.74
C LEU A 362 1.42 -6.37 25.06
N VAL A 363 2.02 -5.28 25.51
CA VAL A 363 3.31 -4.79 25.03
C VAL A 363 4.37 -5.10 26.06
N GLU A 364 5.38 -5.88 25.69
CA GLU A 364 6.60 -6.00 26.47
C GLU A 364 7.62 -5.00 25.94
N TYR A 365 8.18 -4.19 26.85
CA TYR A 365 9.12 -3.14 26.49
C TYR A 365 10.32 -3.13 27.44
N ARG A 366 11.42 -2.52 27.00
CA ARG A 366 12.64 -2.34 27.78
C ARG A 366 12.88 -0.85 28.00
N ARG A 367 12.90 -0.44 29.27
CA ARG A 367 13.24 0.92 29.73
C ARG A 367 14.42 0.85 30.67
N ASN A 368 15.46 1.66 30.43
CA ASN A 368 16.66 1.68 31.29
C ASN A 368 17.19 0.27 31.61
N GLN A 369 17.24 -0.59 30.58
CA GLN A 369 17.72 -1.97 30.66
C GLN A 369 16.89 -2.95 31.50
N ARG A 370 15.69 -2.55 31.93
CA ARG A 370 14.71 -3.40 32.62
C ARG A 370 13.52 -3.68 31.71
N VAL A 371 13.03 -4.90 31.75
CA VAL A 371 11.84 -5.32 31.00
C VAL A 371 10.60 -5.00 31.83
N GLY A 372 9.61 -4.38 31.19
CA GLY A 372 8.29 -4.11 31.74
C GLY A 372 7.22 -4.57 30.76
N GLN A 373 5.98 -4.63 31.24
CA GLN A 373 4.82 -4.97 30.43
C GLN A 373 3.70 -3.98 30.69
N THR A 374 2.97 -3.62 29.64
CA THR A 374 1.77 -2.76 29.74
C THR A 374 0.73 -3.18 28.70
N TYR A 375 -0.53 -2.81 28.93
CA TYR A 375 -1.58 -2.99 27.94
C TYR A 375 -1.83 -1.70 27.19
N VAL A 376 -1.72 -1.75 25.86
CA VAL A 376 -2.07 -0.64 24.96
C VAL A 376 -3.42 -0.95 24.33
N THR A 377 -4.39 -0.04 24.45
CA THR A 377 -5.68 -0.16 23.73
C THR A 377 -5.56 0.60 22.42
N LEU A 378 -5.52 -0.10 21.30
CA LEU A 378 -5.23 0.51 20.00
C LEU A 378 -6.34 1.50 19.59
N GLU A 379 -5.93 2.58 18.94
CA GLU A 379 -6.81 3.64 18.46
C GLU A 379 -6.85 3.63 16.92
N ASN A 380 -7.88 4.22 16.34
CA ASN A 380 -7.89 4.58 14.92
C ASN A 380 -7.07 5.86 14.68
N ILE A 381 -7.00 6.28 13.42
CA ILE A 381 -6.25 7.47 13.02
C ILE A 381 -6.75 8.76 13.70
N LEU A 382 -8.02 8.81 14.12
CA LEU A 382 -8.62 9.94 14.83
C LEU A 382 -8.31 9.96 16.34
N GLY A 383 -7.56 8.97 16.84
CA GLY A 383 -7.16 8.87 18.25
C GLY A 383 -8.26 8.37 19.18
N ASN A 384 -9.22 7.59 18.67
CA ASN A 384 -10.24 6.94 19.47
C ASN A 384 -10.50 5.50 19.00
N THR A 385 -11.49 4.80 19.56
CA THR A 385 -11.78 3.39 19.23
C THR A 385 -13.00 3.23 18.31
N ASP A 386 -13.50 4.35 17.75
CA ASP A 386 -14.68 4.33 16.90
C ASP A 386 -14.38 3.56 15.60
N ILE A 387 -15.39 2.85 15.11
CA ILE A 387 -15.33 2.21 13.80
C ILE A 387 -15.51 3.26 12.72
N LEU A 388 -14.58 3.30 11.77
CA LEU A 388 -14.60 4.24 10.65
C LEU A 388 -15.29 3.61 9.43
N ASN A 389 -15.93 4.44 8.63
CA ASN A 389 -16.48 4.06 7.33
C ASN A 389 -15.96 5.01 6.24
N SER A 390 -16.35 4.78 5.00
CA SER A 390 -15.90 5.61 3.86
C SER A 390 -16.20 7.12 3.99
N GLN A 391 -17.15 7.54 4.83
CA GLN A 391 -17.48 8.95 5.06
C GLN A 391 -16.82 9.54 6.30
N SER A 392 -16.37 8.71 7.25
CA SER A 392 -15.77 9.13 8.51
C SER A 392 -14.27 8.84 8.61
N ALA A 393 -13.71 8.13 7.62
CA ALA A 393 -12.29 7.84 7.55
C ALA A 393 -11.47 9.01 7.00
N LEU A 394 -10.19 9.04 7.37
CA LEU A 394 -9.15 9.92 6.84
C LEU A 394 -7.90 9.09 6.54
N SER A 395 -7.01 9.61 5.69
CA SER A 395 -5.66 9.07 5.53
C SER A 395 -4.67 9.75 6.48
N GLU A 396 -3.44 9.22 6.58
CA GLU A 396 -2.36 9.86 7.33
C GLU A 396 -1.99 11.22 6.73
N ASP A 397 -2.01 11.36 5.40
CA ASP A 397 -1.76 12.63 4.69
C ASP A 397 -2.80 13.72 4.99
N ASP A 398 -3.97 13.33 5.52
CA ASP A 398 -5.01 14.27 5.94
C ASP A 398 -4.75 14.85 7.33
N ILE A 399 -3.67 14.45 8.02
CA ILE A 399 -3.27 14.91 9.34
C ILE A 399 -1.89 15.55 9.25
N HIS A 400 -1.74 16.71 9.90
CA HIS A 400 -0.48 17.43 9.94
C HIS A 400 -0.20 17.92 11.36
N PHE A 401 0.99 17.58 11.87
CA PHE A 401 1.54 18.14 13.09
C PHE A 401 2.64 19.15 12.74
N SER A 402 2.56 20.34 13.33
CA SER A 402 3.61 21.35 13.23
C SER A 402 4.27 21.54 14.59
N ASP A 403 5.58 21.30 14.66
CA ASP A 403 6.40 21.57 15.85
C ASP A 403 6.40 23.05 16.22
N PHE A 404 6.50 23.93 15.22
CA PHE A 404 6.51 25.37 15.44
C PHE A 404 5.19 25.84 16.04
N LEU A 405 4.07 25.40 15.47
CA LEU A 405 2.76 25.73 16.02
C LEU A 405 2.50 24.99 17.33
N GLY A 406 3.13 23.83 17.53
CA GLY A 406 2.79 22.88 18.58
C GLY A 406 1.32 22.49 18.50
N ALA A 407 0.85 22.18 17.30
CA ALA A 407 -0.55 21.81 17.08
C ALA A 407 -0.67 20.72 16.03
N GLU A 408 -1.60 19.80 16.28
CA GLU A 408 -2.08 18.82 15.31
C GLU A 408 -3.36 19.34 14.68
N MET A 409 -3.42 19.26 13.36
CA MET A 409 -4.57 19.64 12.57
C MET A 409 -4.89 18.55 11.57
N ARG A 410 -6.15 18.43 11.18
CA ARG A 410 -6.58 17.47 10.16
C ARG A 410 -7.68 18.00 9.27
N LYS A 411 -7.86 17.38 8.11
CA LYS A 411 -9.05 17.61 7.29
C LYS A 411 -10.30 17.19 8.04
N LEU A 412 -11.42 17.78 7.65
CA LEU A 412 -12.73 17.30 8.04
C LEU A 412 -13.08 16.04 7.25
N THR A 413 -13.70 15.09 7.93
CA THR A 413 -14.34 13.94 7.28
C THR A 413 -15.54 14.42 6.44
N GLN A 414 -15.99 13.62 5.47
CA GLN A 414 -17.18 13.94 4.68
C GLN A 414 -18.41 14.10 5.59
N ALA A 415 -18.56 13.25 6.60
CA ALA A 415 -19.62 13.35 7.59
C ALA A 415 -19.55 14.67 8.40
N GLU A 416 -18.36 15.13 8.77
CA GLU A 416 -18.18 16.42 9.46
C GLU A 416 -18.48 17.61 8.53
N LEU A 417 -18.11 17.54 7.25
CA LEU A 417 -18.43 18.58 6.26
C LEU A 417 -19.95 18.74 6.10
N GLU A 418 -20.65 17.62 5.88
CA GLU A 418 -22.12 17.60 5.71
C GLU A 418 -22.83 18.08 6.97
N LYS A 419 -22.45 17.56 8.14
CA LYS A 419 -23.04 17.94 9.43
C LYS A 419 -22.93 19.44 9.72
N ASN A 420 -21.81 20.05 9.33
CA ASN A 420 -21.55 21.47 9.59
C ASN A 420 -21.91 22.38 8.40
N GLY A 421 -22.41 21.83 7.29
CA GLY A 421 -22.72 22.60 6.07
C GLY A 421 -21.49 23.27 5.45
N LEU A 422 -20.31 22.67 5.59
CA LEU A 422 -19.03 23.20 5.12
C LEU A 422 -18.59 22.52 3.81
N LYS A 423 -17.85 23.26 2.98
CA LYS A 423 -17.19 22.71 1.78
C LYS A 423 -15.71 22.41 1.98
N TYR A 424 -15.10 23.03 2.99
CA TYR A 424 -13.72 22.90 3.40
C TYR A 424 -13.64 23.27 4.89
N GLY A 425 -12.58 22.81 5.52
CA GLY A 425 -12.23 23.17 6.88
C GLY A 425 -11.06 22.34 7.36
N VAL A 426 -10.29 22.90 8.27
CA VAL A 426 -9.20 22.21 8.97
C VAL A 426 -9.53 22.21 10.46
N LYS A 427 -9.69 21.03 11.04
CA LYS A 427 -9.98 20.87 12.47
C LYS A 427 -8.68 20.87 13.27
N ILE A 428 -8.65 21.63 14.34
CA ILE A 428 -7.58 21.57 15.33
C ILE A 428 -7.87 20.40 16.25
N THR A 429 -7.02 19.36 16.21
CA THR A 429 -7.24 18.16 17.04
C THR A 429 -6.51 18.25 18.36
N LYS A 430 -5.28 18.78 18.36
CA LYS A 430 -4.46 18.92 19.57
C LYS A 430 -3.67 20.22 19.56
N ILE A 431 -3.52 20.82 20.73
CA ILE A 431 -2.62 21.96 20.96
C ILE A 431 -1.71 21.60 22.13
N ASN A 432 -0.40 21.68 21.90
CA ASN A 432 0.58 21.58 22.97
C ASN A 432 0.46 22.80 23.88
N LYS A 433 0.05 22.56 25.13
CA LYS A 433 -0.16 23.62 26.13
C LYS A 433 1.16 24.19 26.66
N ASP A 434 2.24 23.43 26.53
CA ASP A 434 3.54 23.73 27.11
C ASP A 434 4.50 24.35 26.06
N THR A 435 4.45 23.87 24.82
CA THR A 435 5.32 24.29 23.69
C THR A 435 4.51 24.70 22.44
N GLY A 436 5.16 25.31 21.43
CA GLY A 436 4.49 25.79 20.20
C GLY A 436 3.88 27.21 20.22
N PHE A 437 3.64 27.76 19.04
CA PHE A 437 3.09 29.11 18.83
C PHE A 437 1.58 29.18 19.08
N MET A 438 0.80 28.12 18.79
CA MET A 438 -0.66 28.11 18.96
C MET A 438 -1.11 28.38 20.39
N ARG A 439 -0.31 28.04 21.43
CA ARG A 439 -0.67 28.36 22.81
C ARG A 439 -0.88 29.86 23.07
N LYS A 440 -0.27 30.73 22.23
CA LYS A 440 -0.42 32.18 22.32
C LYS A 440 -1.75 32.68 21.74
N LEU A 441 -2.45 31.83 20.99
CA LEU A 441 -3.73 32.12 20.36
C LEU A 441 -4.86 31.60 21.25
N SER A 442 -5.04 32.21 22.43
CA SER A 442 -5.91 31.69 23.50
C SER A 442 -7.38 31.48 23.14
N ASP A 443 -7.87 32.11 22.06
CA ASP A 443 -9.25 31.94 21.61
C ASP A 443 -9.42 30.77 20.64
N LEU A 444 -8.33 30.23 20.08
CA LEU A 444 -8.32 28.98 19.33
C LEU A 444 -8.21 27.79 20.29
N LYS A 445 -9.08 26.82 20.11
CA LYS A 445 -9.18 25.64 20.97
C LYS A 445 -9.16 24.36 20.18
N GLU A 446 -8.79 23.28 20.85
CA GLU A 446 -8.99 21.92 20.35
C GLU A 446 -10.48 21.71 20.05
N GLY A 447 -10.76 21.14 18.88
CA GLY A 447 -12.11 20.94 18.35
C GLY A 447 -12.60 22.06 17.42
N ASP A 448 -11.99 23.24 17.45
CA ASP A 448 -12.35 24.32 16.52
C ASP A 448 -11.98 23.96 15.08
N ILE A 449 -12.77 24.44 14.14
CA ILE A 449 -12.57 24.25 12.70
C ILE A 449 -12.18 25.57 12.08
N ILE A 450 -10.96 25.66 11.57
CA ILE A 450 -10.51 26.78 10.75
C ILE A 450 -11.17 26.65 9.38
N VAL A 451 -12.00 27.63 9.01
CA VAL A 451 -12.73 27.68 7.74
C VAL A 451 -11.97 28.54 6.72
N ALA A 452 -11.40 29.66 7.18
CA ALA A 452 -10.59 30.52 6.34
C ALA A 452 -9.54 31.29 7.15
N ILE A 453 -8.44 31.65 6.50
CA ILE A 453 -7.43 32.55 7.03
C ILE A 453 -7.23 33.68 6.02
N ASN A 454 -7.43 34.94 6.44
CA ASN A 454 -7.33 36.11 5.57
C ASN A 454 -8.13 35.95 4.26
N GLN A 455 -9.38 35.49 4.38
CA GLN A 455 -10.29 35.23 3.25
C GLN A 455 -9.85 34.12 2.29
N ARG A 456 -8.83 33.32 2.65
CA ARG A 456 -8.43 32.12 1.91
C ARG A 456 -8.98 30.89 2.60
N TRP A 457 -9.67 30.03 1.85
CA TRP A 457 -10.26 28.81 2.37
C TRP A 457 -9.21 27.85 2.94
N ALA A 458 -9.50 27.27 4.09
CA ALA A 458 -8.67 26.29 4.77
C ALA A 458 -9.15 24.88 4.43
N GLY A 459 -8.55 24.23 3.44
CA GLY A 459 -8.88 22.85 3.05
C GLY A 459 -7.76 21.84 3.28
N ASP A 460 -6.54 22.32 3.55
CA ASP A 460 -5.35 21.48 3.68
C ASP A 460 -4.60 21.84 4.98
N PRO A 461 -4.44 20.89 5.93
CA PRO A 461 -3.82 21.15 7.23
C PRO A 461 -2.37 21.62 7.13
N ALA A 462 -1.59 21.05 6.20
CA ALA A 462 -0.20 21.44 6.00
C ALA A 462 -0.10 22.85 5.42
N ALA A 463 -0.95 23.21 4.46
CA ALA A 463 -1.01 24.57 3.90
C ALA A 463 -1.44 25.59 4.95
N VAL A 464 -2.41 25.23 5.81
CA VAL A 464 -2.82 26.06 6.96
C VAL A 464 -1.64 26.27 7.91
N ALA A 465 -0.94 25.21 8.30
CA ALA A 465 0.21 25.31 9.19
C ALA A 465 1.31 26.20 8.59
N ASN A 466 1.74 25.90 7.37
CA ASN A 466 2.74 26.66 6.64
C ASN A 466 2.37 28.14 6.48
N TYR A 467 1.08 28.43 6.26
CA TYR A 467 0.61 29.81 6.19
C TYR A 467 0.78 30.50 7.54
N LEU A 468 0.31 29.90 8.64
CA LEU A 468 0.41 30.47 9.98
C LEU A 468 1.87 30.66 10.43
N GLU A 469 2.76 29.74 10.09
CA GLU A 469 4.19 29.80 10.42
C GLU A 469 4.92 30.95 9.75
N ARG A 470 4.59 31.23 8.48
CA ARG A 470 5.30 32.22 7.66
C ARG A 470 4.65 33.59 7.70
N TYR A 471 3.42 33.69 8.21
CA TYR A 471 2.67 34.93 8.19
C TYR A 471 3.18 35.91 9.23
N SER A 472 3.39 37.16 8.82
CA SER A 472 3.70 38.28 9.71
C SER A 472 2.68 39.40 9.51
N GLY A 473 2.32 40.09 10.59
CA GLY A 473 1.35 41.18 10.56
C GLY A 473 -0.04 40.79 11.07
N ARG A 474 -1.06 41.55 10.66
CA ARG A 474 -2.44 41.34 11.14
C ARG A 474 -3.08 40.17 10.42
N ILE A 475 -3.58 39.20 11.18
CA ILE A 475 -4.22 38.01 10.64
C ILE A 475 -5.66 37.91 11.12
N GLN A 476 -6.53 37.49 10.22
CA GLN A 476 -7.92 37.13 10.50
C GLN A 476 -8.09 35.62 10.30
N ILE A 477 -8.69 34.95 11.27
CA ILE A 477 -8.98 33.51 11.23
C ILE A 477 -10.48 33.35 11.45
N ASP A 478 -11.18 32.86 10.43
CA ASP A 478 -12.60 32.54 10.51
C ASP A 478 -12.74 31.08 10.93
N ILE A 479 -13.43 30.84 12.05
CA ILE A 479 -13.60 29.52 12.65
C ILE A 479 -15.07 29.16 12.82
N LEU A 480 -15.32 27.86 12.87
CA LEU A 480 -16.52 27.27 13.49
C LEU A 480 -16.07 26.66 14.82
N ASP A 481 -16.58 27.18 15.93
CA ASP A 481 -16.21 26.67 17.26
C ASP A 481 -16.84 25.30 17.54
N SER A 482 -16.39 24.63 18.61
CA SER A 482 -16.93 23.33 19.05
C SER A 482 -18.46 23.29 19.30
N LYS A 483 -19.14 24.44 19.40
CA LYS A 483 -20.60 24.55 19.55
C LYS A 483 -21.32 24.81 18.21
N GLY A 484 -20.59 24.87 17.10
CA GLY A 484 -21.13 25.15 15.78
C GLY A 484 -21.39 26.65 15.55
N LYS A 485 -20.80 27.55 16.35
CA LYS A 485 -20.94 28.99 16.14
C LYS A 485 -19.76 29.53 15.31
N GLN A 486 -20.08 30.31 14.28
CA GLN A 486 -19.08 31.00 13.49
C GLN A 486 -18.51 32.19 14.26
N ASN A 487 -17.18 32.28 14.32
CA ASN A 487 -16.47 33.40 14.94
C ASN A 487 -15.31 33.84 14.03
N THR A 488 -14.98 35.13 14.08
CA THR A 488 -13.81 35.69 13.40
C THR A 488 -12.81 36.16 14.46
N LEU A 489 -11.67 35.50 14.52
CA LEU A 489 -10.57 35.84 15.42
C LEU A 489 -9.57 36.74 14.71
N ARG A 490 -8.99 37.68 15.45
CA ARG A 490 -8.03 38.66 14.91
C ARG A 490 -6.80 38.70 15.80
N TYR A 491 -5.64 38.46 15.19
CA TYR A 491 -4.35 38.49 15.88
C TYR A 491 -3.36 39.40 15.15
N ARG A 492 -2.22 39.65 15.79
CA ARG A 492 -1.04 40.25 15.16
C ARG A 492 0.16 39.35 15.41
N PHE A 493 0.67 38.74 14.34
CA PHE A 493 1.86 37.91 14.38
C PHE A 493 3.09 38.82 14.23
N GLN A 494 4.13 38.54 15.01
CA GLN A 494 5.39 39.27 15.02
C GLN A 494 6.52 38.37 14.55
#